data_AF-A0A1W4X2M7-F1
#
_entry.id   AF-A0A1W4X2M7-F1
#
_cell.length_a   1.000
_cell.length_b   1.000
_cell.length_c   1.000
_cell.angle_alpha   90.00
_cell.angle_beta   90.00
_cell.angle_gamma   90.00
#
_symmetry.space_group_name_H-M   'P 1'
#
loop_
_entity.id
_entity.type
_entity.pdbx_description
1 polymer ?
#
loop_
_entity_poly.entity_id
_entity_poly.type
_entity_poly.pdbx_seq_one_letter_code
_entity_poly.pdbx_strand_id
1 'polypeptide(L)'
;MAQSKHTPQEYIKNAFKPQVGALCSSAAAQICRKNNLSFTEMIQPFCRLGSDVFYKDFSGQIVTVHNLEITVQDVNFQPINQTLARKLLNASVSHASEPRSHQIRINEYVLNVPNTAPWFEEWRDTFLQMQYPSDHEFTKHYLSCFFIMSSSDNLNDTINELNQLLKVNQNEKPKYIPKWFFQEVLKYYVIIHDNFDGDSANVSKELEYLKETYGVSNCFLLRMNSRPPGQINEQLPDPWSQFLTSKIKYPVKNNVVDSSVITHVKESLQESDKIENRLPYHPLSPDTDDKTVSDGNTSDEQDSTIVHGCCLSPEDVEQIKLLIHEFCTRALVPYVERKINQLQQVFVNKSLTSSTFLSDPRKWFKSTKPSKSNTATDVFIYKPDSPELLMRKLGDLCFMFGNYSGAMQAYSYSRNDFLRDGALLYYAGAVEMYILSAFLASEPPRKVFRDMEESIRTYLDTCKIYIFQNATVCN
;
A
#
# COMPACT_ATOMS: atom_id res chain seq x y z
N MET A 1 29.60 -4.34 5.98
CA MET A 1 28.35 -4.03 5.25
C MET A 1 27.65 -2.91 5.98
N ALA A 2 27.02 -1.98 5.27
CA ALA A 2 26.26 -0.89 5.88
C ALA A 2 25.21 -1.48 6.84
N GLN A 3 25.13 -0.95 8.05
CA GLN A 3 24.13 -1.35 9.04
C GLN A 3 22.80 -0.71 8.64
N SER A 4 21.81 -1.54 8.34
CA SER A 4 20.45 -1.04 8.12
C SER A 4 19.70 -0.92 9.45
N LYS A 5 18.82 0.08 9.56
CA LYS A 5 17.99 0.30 10.76
C LYS A 5 16.99 -0.83 11.01
N HIS A 6 16.60 -1.57 9.98
CA HIS A 6 15.61 -2.65 10.08
C HIS A 6 16.21 -3.98 9.64
N THR A 7 15.75 -5.06 10.26
CA THR A 7 16.01 -6.42 9.82
C THR A 7 15.28 -6.71 8.49
N PRO A 8 15.72 -7.69 7.69
CA PRO A 8 15.00 -8.09 6.48
C PRO A 8 13.54 -8.48 6.75
N GLN A 9 13.25 -9.11 7.89
CA GLN A 9 11.90 -9.47 8.31
C GLN A 9 11.04 -8.23 8.54
N GLU A 10 11.57 -7.22 9.23
CA GLU A 10 10.87 -5.95 9.45
C GLU A 10 10.64 -5.20 8.14
N TYR A 11 11.60 -5.23 7.22
CA TYR A 11 11.42 -4.64 5.89
C TYR A 11 10.25 -5.27 5.13
N ILE A 12 10.21 -6.59 5.06
CA ILE A 12 9.13 -7.30 4.38
C ILE A 12 7.80 -6.96 5.06
N LYS A 13 7.71 -7.04 6.39
CA LYS A 13 6.48 -6.67 7.12
C LYS A 13 6.05 -5.23 6.83
N ASN A 14 7.00 -4.30 6.76
CA ASN A 14 6.72 -2.90 6.48
C ASN A 14 6.26 -2.63 5.05
N ALA A 15 6.70 -3.43 4.07
CA ALA A 15 6.30 -3.30 2.67
C ALA A 15 4.88 -3.79 2.40
N PHE A 16 4.38 -4.72 3.22
CA PHE A 16 3.07 -5.39 3.04
C PHE A 16 2.07 -5.04 4.15
N LYS A 17 2.12 -3.80 4.66
CA LYS A 17 1.14 -3.30 5.64
C LYS A 17 -0.28 -3.29 5.05
N PRO A 18 -1.30 -3.78 5.77
CA PRO A 18 -2.69 -3.63 5.40
C PRO A 18 -3.06 -2.18 5.05
N GLN A 19 -3.76 -1.97 3.94
CA GLN A 19 -4.21 -0.64 3.52
C GLN A 19 -5.68 -0.39 3.87
N VAL A 20 -5.94 0.82 4.36
CA VAL A 20 -7.27 1.30 4.76
C VAL A 20 -7.57 2.62 4.04
N GLY A 21 -8.72 2.70 3.40
CA GLY A 21 -9.19 3.94 2.78
C GLY A 21 -9.78 4.89 3.81
N ALA A 22 -9.77 6.18 3.53
CA ALA A 22 -10.48 7.19 4.32
C ALA A 22 -11.28 8.10 3.39
N LEU A 23 -12.54 8.35 3.76
CA LEU A 23 -13.41 9.35 3.16
C LEU A 23 -13.85 10.33 4.26
N CYS A 24 -13.58 11.62 4.03
CA CYS A 24 -13.78 12.66 5.04
C CYS A 24 -14.79 13.70 4.57
N SER A 25 -15.73 14.06 5.44
CA SER A 25 -16.65 15.18 5.20
C SER A 25 -15.88 16.51 5.16
N SER A 26 -16.46 17.50 4.48
CA SER A 26 -15.84 18.84 4.38
C SER A 26 -15.65 19.48 5.76
N ALA A 27 -16.64 19.36 6.65
CA ALA A 27 -16.56 19.91 8.00
C ALA A 27 -15.50 19.20 8.85
N ALA A 28 -15.43 17.87 8.81
CA ALA A 28 -14.40 17.12 9.53
C ALA A 28 -12.98 17.45 9.02
N ALA A 29 -12.82 17.62 7.70
CA ALA A 29 -11.57 18.06 7.11
C ALA A 29 -11.16 19.46 7.59
N GLN A 30 -12.11 20.38 7.76
CA GLN A 30 -11.86 21.72 8.33
C GLN A 30 -11.39 21.65 9.79
N ILE A 31 -11.97 20.76 10.61
CA ILE A 31 -11.54 20.55 11.99
C ILE A 31 -10.08 20.05 12.04
N CYS A 32 -9.73 19.08 11.19
CA CYS A 32 -8.35 18.56 11.11
C CYS A 32 -7.35 19.65 10.67
N ARG A 33 -7.74 20.47 9.69
CA ARG A 33 -6.91 21.55 9.12
C ARG A 33 -6.50 22.62 10.13
N LYS A 34 -7.20 22.76 11.26
CA LYS A 34 -6.75 23.61 12.38
C LYS A 34 -5.36 23.21 12.90
N ASN A 35 -4.97 21.95 12.71
CA ASN A 35 -3.66 21.41 13.08
C ASN A 35 -2.65 21.34 11.93
N ASN A 36 -2.94 21.97 10.78
CA ASN A 36 -2.15 21.87 9.55
C ASN A 36 -1.99 20.43 9.02
N LEU A 37 -2.96 19.56 9.31
CA LEU A 37 -2.95 18.14 8.93
C LEU A 37 -4.29 17.75 8.31
N SER A 38 -4.27 16.89 7.31
CA SER A 38 -5.44 16.08 6.96
C SER A 38 -5.68 14.98 8.01
N PHE A 39 -6.86 14.37 8.01
CA PHE A 39 -7.15 13.27 8.94
C PHE A 39 -6.15 12.11 8.81
N THR A 40 -5.82 11.71 7.58
CA THR A 40 -4.89 10.59 7.33
C THR A 40 -3.48 10.92 7.80
N GLU A 41 -3.02 12.15 7.57
CA GLU A 41 -1.73 12.63 8.09
C GLU A 41 -1.72 12.66 9.62
N MET A 42 -2.82 13.11 10.23
CA MET A 42 -2.93 13.24 11.69
C MET A 42 -2.79 11.91 12.43
N ILE A 43 -3.40 10.84 11.91
CA ILE A 43 -3.36 9.52 12.56
C ILE A 43 -2.11 8.72 12.21
N GLN A 44 -1.41 9.05 11.13
CA GLN A 44 -0.32 8.25 10.56
C GLN A 44 0.75 7.82 11.58
N PRO A 45 1.23 8.67 12.52
CA PRO A 45 2.23 8.27 13.52
C PRO A 45 1.74 7.18 14.48
N PHE A 46 0.43 6.99 14.59
CA PHE A 46 -0.21 6.12 15.58
C PHE A 46 -0.78 4.85 14.96
N CYS A 47 -0.56 4.63 13.66
CA CYS A 47 -1.07 3.47 12.91
C CYS A 47 -0.40 2.13 13.25
N ARG A 48 0.65 2.13 14.09
CA ARG A 48 1.31 0.94 14.62
C ARG A 48 0.84 0.66 16.04
N LEU A 49 0.30 -0.54 16.27
CA LEU A 49 -0.12 -0.94 17.61
C LEU A 49 1.09 -1.24 18.51
N GLY A 50 0.99 -0.78 19.75
CA GLY A 50 1.94 -1.15 20.81
C GLY A 50 1.68 -2.54 21.40
N SER A 51 0.51 -3.12 21.14
CA SER A 51 0.08 -4.43 21.62
C SER A 51 -0.07 -5.43 20.48
N ASP A 52 0.07 -6.71 20.82
CA ASP A 52 -0.23 -7.82 19.91
C ASP A 52 -1.74 -7.99 19.76
N VAL A 53 -2.16 -8.41 18.56
CA VAL A 53 -3.56 -8.79 18.28
C VAL A 53 -3.65 -10.26 17.92
N PHE A 54 -4.82 -10.84 18.14
CA PHE A 54 -5.05 -12.28 18.00
C PHE A 54 -6.32 -12.54 17.21
N TYR A 55 -6.29 -13.58 16.38
CA TYR A 55 -7.48 -14.11 15.72
C TYR A 55 -7.34 -15.62 15.55
N LYS A 56 -8.44 -16.32 15.24
CA LYS A 56 -8.39 -17.76 14.98
C LYS A 56 -8.36 -18.04 13.49
N ASP A 57 -7.49 -18.94 13.09
CA ASP A 57 -7.55 -19.52 11.75
C ASP A 57 -8.74 -20.49 11.61
N PHE A 58 -8.95 -21.02 10.41
CA PHE A 58 -10.02 -21.99 10.14
C PHE A 58 -9.90 -23.31 10.91
N SER A 59 -8.71 -23.65 11.41
CA SER A 59 -8.49 -24.81 12.26
C SER A 59 -8.77 -24.49 13.74
N GLY A 60 -9.12 -23.25 14.07
CA GLY A 60 -9.32 -22.76 15.42
C GLY A 60 -8.02 -22.44 16.17
N GLN A 61 -6.86 -22.49 15.50
CA GLN A 61 -5.58 -22.12 16.09
C GLN A 61 -5.46 -20.60 16.20
N ILE A 62 -4.88 -20.13 17.31
CA ILE A 62 -4.67 -18.70 17.54
C ILE A 62 -3.46 -18.25 16.74
N VAL A 63 -3.69 -17.31 15.83
CA VAL A 63 -2.64 -16.55 15.14
C VAL A 63 -2.36 -15.30 15.96
N THR A 64 -1.08 -15.06 16.27
CA THR A 64 -0.62 -13.84 16.94
C THR A 64 -0.02 -12.91 15.90
N VAL A 65 -0.49 -11.66 15.86
CA VAL A 65 0.02 -10.62 14.97
C VAL A 65 0.72 -9.57 15.82
N HIS A 66 2.05 -9.60 15.76
CA HIS A 66 2.88 -8.69 16.53
C HIS A 66 2.87 -7.28 15.94
N ASN A 67 2.60 -6.29 16.79
CA ASN A 67 2.65 -4.87 16.46
C ASN A 67 1.99 -4.53 15.11
N LEU A 68 0.74 -4.96 14.92
CA LEU A 68 0.00 -4.72 13.68
C LEU A 68 0.11 -3.24 13.28
N GLU A 69 0.53 -3.01 12.04
CA GLU A 69 0.71 -1.67 11.50
C GLU A 69 -0.09 -1.53 10.21
N ILE A 70 -0.95 -0.51 10.15
CA ILE A 70 -1.79 -0.23 8.98
C ILE A 70 -1.30 1.03 8.26
N THR A 71 -1.66 1.16 6.98
CA THR A 71 -1.51 2.42 6.24
C THR A 71 -2.89 2.98 5.91
N VAL A 72 -3.14 4.24 6.23
CA VAL A 72 -4.40 4.91 5.92
C VAL A 72 -4.18 5.95 4.82
N GLN A 73 -4.98 5.89 3.76
CA GLN A 73 -4.87 6.80 2.62
C GLN A 73 -6.24 7.39 2.26
N ASP A 74 -6.23 8.63 1.76
CA ASP A 74 -7.44 9.22 1.19
C ASP A 74 -7.83 8.40 -0.06
N VAL A 75 -9.09 7.97 -0.13
CA VAL A 75 -9.57 7.18 -1.27
C VAL A 75 -9.45 7.95 -2.59
N ASN A 76 -9.51 9.29 -2.54
CA ASN A 76 -9.38 10.15 -3.71
C ASN A 76 -7.91 10.45 -4.07
N PHE A 77 -6.95 9.89 -3.34
CA PHE A 77 -5.53 10.05 -3.63
C PHE A 77 -5.23 9.63 -5.07
N GLN A 78 -4.53 10.51 -5.78
CA GLN A 78 -4.21 10.31 -7.19
C GLN A 78 -2.84 9.66 -7.33
N PRO A 79 -2.72 8.60 -8.16
CA PRO A 79 -1.43 8.02 -8.52
C PRO A 79 -0.43 9.09 -8.98
N ILE A 80 0.78 9.04 -8.45
CA ILE A 80 1.88 9.91 -8.88
C ILE A 80 2.18 9.60 -10.35
N ASN A 81 2.21 10.62 -11.21
CA ASN A 81 2.57 10.45 -12.61
C ASN A 81 4.08 10.09 -12.75
N GLN A 82 4.45 9.47 -13.87
CA GLN A 82 5.84 9.00 -14.05
C GLN A 82 6.89 10.11 -13.96
N THR A 83 6.56 11.33 -14.39
CA THR A 83 7.47 12.48 -14.32
C THR A 83 7.77 12.88 -12.88
N LEU A 84 6.73 13.01 -12.05
CA LEU A 84 6.89 13.34 -10.63
C LEU A 84 7.57 12.19 -9.89
N ALA A 85 7.26 10.94 -10.24
CA ALA A 85 7.92 9.76 -9.68
C ALA A 85 9.45 9.81 -9.88
N ARG A 86 9.90 10.11 -11.11
CA ARG A 86 11.34 10.28 -11.40
C ARG A 86 11.96 11.43 -10.62
N LYS A 87 11.25 12.55 -10.48
CA LYS A 87 11.74 13.69 -9.69
C LYS A 87 11.92 13.30 -8.23
N LEU A 88 10.97 12.56 -7.65
CA LEU A 88 11.06 12.07 -6.28
C LEU A 88 12.22 11.09 -6.09
N LEU A 89 12.45 10.17 -7.03
CA LEU A 89 13.61 9.26 -6.99
C LEU A 89 14.95 10.00 -7.07
N ASN A 90 15.03 11.06 -7.88
CA ASN A 90 16.25 11.86 -7.93
C ASN A 90 16.43 12.66 -6.65
N ALA A 91 15.35 13.26 -6.12
CA ALA A 91 15.39 14.04 -4.89
C ALA A 91 15.79 13.19 -3.67
N SER A 92 15.29 11.96 -3.55
CA SER A 92 15.63 11.04 -2.45
C SER A 92 17.10 10.61 -2.44
N VAL A 93 17.80 10.70 -3.57
CA VAL A 93 19.24 10.51 -3.60
C VAL A 93 19.97 11.81 -3.31
N SER A 94 19.55 12.92 -3.93
CA SER A 94 20.23 14.22 -3.83
C SER A 94 20.11 14.88 -2.45
N HIS A 95 19.00 14.64 -1.74
CA HIS A 95 18.72 15.25 -0.42
C HIS A 95 19.09 14.34 0.75
N ALA A 96 19.54 13.13 0.46
CA ALA A 96 19.86 12.17 1.51
C ALA A 96 21.01 12.67 2.39
N SER A 97 20.87 12.43 3.69
CA SER A 97 21.89 12.80 4.66
C SER A 97 23.22 12.08 4.40
N GLU A 98 24.35 12.79 4.53
CA GLU A 98 25.67 12.19 4.41
C GLU A 98 25.90 11.12 5.50
N PRO A 99 26.26 9.89 5.15
CA PRO A 99 26.48 8.84 6.13
C PRO A 99 27.78 9.05 6.91
N ARG A 100 27.73 8.78 8.21
CA ARG A 100 28.95 8.63 9.01
C ARG A 100 29.78 7.47 8.44
N SER A 101 31.08 7.68 8.31
CA SER A 101 32.01 6.68 7.77
C SER A 101 33.02 6.23 8.83
N HIS A 102 33.51 5.01 8.72
CA HIS A 102 34.64 4.50 9.51
C HIS A 102 35.78 4.06 8.59
N GLN A 103 37.01 4.10 9.11
CA GLN A 103 38.19 3.66 8.36
C GLN A 103 38.42 2.17 8.52
N ILE A 104 38.58 1.47 7.39
CA ILE A 104 39.06 0.08 7.35
C ILE A 104 40.42 0.09 6.67
N ARG A 105 41.42 -0.51 7.32
CA ARG A 105 42.74 -0.73 6.73
C ARG A 105 42.81 -2.14 6.15
N ILE A 106 43.03 -2.23 4.84
CA ILE A 106 43.28 -3.49 4.14
C ILE A 106 44.66 -3.37 3.48
N ASN A 107 45.65 -4.02 4.08
CA ASN A 107 47.06 -3.90 3.70
C ASN A 107 47.54 -2.43 3.75
N GLU A 108 47.92 -1.88 2.60
CA GLU A 108 48.37 -0.49 2.44
C GLU A 108 47.22 0.49 2.20
N TYR A 109 46.00 0.00 1.93
CA TYR A 109 44.85 0.85 1.65
C TYR A 109 44.11 1.21 2.94
N VAL A 110 43.83 2.49 3.11
CA VAL A 110 42.89 3.01 4.12
C VAL A 110 41.62 3.42 3.39
N LEU A 111 40.55 2.65 3.59
CA LEU A 111 39.26 2.86 2.95
C LEU A 111 38.31 3.54 3.94
N ASN A 112 37.70 4.65 3.53
CA ASN A 112 36.56 5.21 4.24
C ASN A 112 35.30 4.48 3.79
N VAL A 113 34.70 3.71 4.70
CA VAL A 113 33.50 2.92 4.41
C VAL A 113 32.32 3.55 5.16
N PRO A 114 31.23 3.92 4.45
CA PRO A 114 30.00 4.39 5.08
C PRO A 114 29.39 3.35 6.01
N ASN A 115 28.95 3.79 7.19
CA ASN A 115 28.26 2.94 8.15
C ASN A 115 26.84 2.61 7.69
N THR A 116 26.21 3.52 6.94
CA THR A 116 24.84 3.41 6.43
C THR A 116 24.78 3.90 4.98
N ALA A 117 23.67 3.66 4.28
CA ALA A 117 23.41 4.22 2.96
C ALA A 117 22.06 4.95 2.93
N PRO A 118 21.94 6.15 3.56
CA PRO A 118 20.67 6.88 3.67
C PRO A 118 20.03 7.17 2.31
N TRP A 119 20.84 7.52 1.32
CA TRP A 119 20.38 7.76 -0.05
C TRP A 119 19.69 6.54 -0.67
N PHE A 120 20.20 5.35 -0.37
CA PHE A 120 19.63 4.11 -0.89
C PHE A 120 18.36 3.74 -0.15
N GLU A 121 18.34 3.94 1.17
CA GLU A 121 17.13 3.74 1.98
C GLU A 121 16.00 4.66 1.51
N GLU A 122 16.25 5.96 1.34
CA GLU A 122 15.27 6.93 0.85
C GLU A 122 14.83 6.64 -0.59
N TRP A 123 15.77 6.31 -1.49
CA TRP A 123 15.45 5.95 -2.87
C TRP A 123 14.58 4.69 -2.95
N ARG A 124 14.94 3.63 -2.20
CA ARG A 124 14.19 2.37 -2.16
C ARG A 124 12.79 2.59 -1.61
N ASP A 125 12.67 3.32 -0.51
CA ASP A 125 11.38 3.58 0.13
C ASP A 125 10.48 4.39 -0.82
N THR A 126 11.04 5.39 -1.51
CA THR A 126 10.33 6.13 -2.57
C THR A 126 9.92 5.20 -3.70
N PHE A 127 10.83 4.35 -4.20
CA PHE A 127 10.59 3.39 -5.27
C PHE A 127 9.41 2.45 -4.95
N LEU A 128 9.40 1.85 -3.75
CA LEU A 128 8.35 0.93 -3.31
C LEU A 128 6.98 1.62 -3.16
N GLN A 129 6.95 2.90 -2.78
CA GLN A 129 5.73 3.71 -2.70
C GLN A 129 5.14 4.01 -4.09
N MET A 130 5.97 4.15 -5.12
CA MET A 130 5.51 4.46 -6.48
C MET A 130 5.18 3.21 -7.31
N GLN A 131 5.51 2.02 -6.82
CA GLN A 131 5.14 0.78 -7.51
C GLN A 131 3.65 0.48 -7.37
N TYR A 132 3.01 0.29 -8.50
CA TYR A 132 1.61 -0.12 -8.60
C TYR A 132 1.50 -1.65 -8.65
N PRO A 133 0.64 -2.26 -7.81
CA PRO A 133 0.43 -3.70 -7.85
C PRO A 133 -0.18 -4.11 -9.19
N SER A 134 0.21 -5.29 -9.67
CA SER A 134 -0.45 -5.91 -10.81
C SER A 134 -1.86 -6.39 -10.43
N ASP A 135 -2.73 -6.65 -11.42
CA ASP A 135 -4.13 -7.07 -11.19
C ASP A 135 -4.31 -8.36 -10.38
N HIS A 136 -3.25 -9.15 -10.24
CA HIS A 136 -3.22 -10.41 -9.51
C HIS A 136 -2.58 -10.32 -8.12
N GLU A 137 -2.22 -9.12 -7.69
CA GLU A 137 -1.60 -8.82 -6.39
C GLU A 137 -2.56 -7.99 -5.53
N PHE A 138 -2.99 -8.55 -4.40
CA PHE A 138 -4.02 -7.93 -3.56
C PHE A 138 -3.48 -7.28 -2.30
N THR A 139 -2.17 -7.34 -2.05
CA THR A 139 -1.51 -6.82 -0.84
C THR A 139 -1.56 -5.30 -0.70
N LYS A 140 -1.70 -4.58 -1.81
CA LYS A 140 -1.88 -3.11 -1.86
C LYS A 140 -3.33 -2.73 -2.18
N HIS A 141 -4.32 -3.52 -1.75
CA HIS A 141 -5.73 -3.19 -1.89
C HIS A 141 -6.33 -2.73 -0.56
N TYR A 142 -7.26 -1.78 -0.59
CA TYR A 142 -8.00 -1.33 0.58
C TYR A 142 -8.88 -2.46 1.13
N LEU A 143 -8.70 -2.77 2.41
CA LEU A 143 -9.48 -3.78 3.14
C LEU A 143 -10.75 -3.22 3.78
N SER A 144 -10.72 -1.94 4.15
CA SER A 144 -11.77 -1.24 4.88
C SER A 144 -11.72 0.25 4.58
N CYS A 145 -12.75 0.99 5.02
CA CYS A 145 -12.84 2.43 4.82
C CYS A 145 -13.27 3.13 6.11
N PHE A 146 -12.52 4.16 6.52
CA PHE A 146 -12.98 5.13 7.51
C PHE A 146 -13.98 6.10 6.87
N PHE A 147 -15.10 6.31 7.54
CA PHE A 147 -16.07 7.35 7.25
C PHE A 147 -15.92 8.41 8.33
N ILE A 148 -15.26 9.51 7.99
CA ILE A 148 -14.96 10.58 8.92
C ILE A 148 -15.96 11.71 8.72
N MET A 149 -16.61 12.09 9.80
CA MET A 149 -17.67 13.10 9.84
C MET A 149 -17.50 14.01 11.05
N SER A 150 -18.03 15.22 10.97
CA SER A 150 -18.03 16.19 12.06
C SER A 150 -19.25 15.98 12.94
N SER A 151 -19.16 16.28 14.23
CA SER A 151 -20.33 16.39 15.11
C SER A 151 -21.28 17.55 14.74
N SER A 152 -20.86 18.42 13.81
CA SER A 152 -21.72 19.48 13.25
C SER A 152 -22.44 19.05 11.97
N ASP A 153 -22.15 17.87 11.44
CA ASP A 153 -22.74 17.38 10.19
C ASP A 153 -24.15 16.85 10.44
N ASN A 154 -25.01 16.92 9.41
CA ASN A 154 -26.17 16.04 9.37
C ASN A 154 -25.68 14.62 9.04
N LEU A 155 -25.55 13.79 10.08
CA LEU A 155 -24.87 12.51 9.98
C LEU A 155 -25.46 11.59 8.92
N ASN A 156 -26.79 11.54 8.77
CA ASN A 156 -27.45 10.67 7.81
C ASN A 156 -27.16 11.09 6.36
N ASP A 157 -27.25 12.39 6.08
CA ASP A 157 -26.97 12.93 4.75
C ASP A 157 -25.50 12.72 4.39
N THR A 158 -24.59 13.04 5.32
CA THR A 158 -23.15 12.83 5.13
C THR A 158 -22.81 11.35 4.92
N ILE A 159 -23.39 10.42 5.69
CA ILE A 159 -23.18 8.99 5.49
C ILE A 159 -23.69 8.56 4.10
N ASN A 160 -24.82 9.08 3.65
CA ASN A 160 -25.34 8.79 2.31
C ASN A 160 -24.39 9.28 1.21
N GLU A 161 -23.86 10.49 1.34
CA GLU A 161 -22.85 11.05 0.43
C GLU A 161 -21.57 10.22 0.40
N LEU A 162 -20.99 9.90 1.56
CA LEU A 162 -19.78 9.07 1.66
C LEU A 162 -20.01 7.67 1.08
N ASN A 163 -21.20 7.09 1.25
CA ASN A 163 -21.58 5.83 0.62
C ASN A 163 -21.65 5.92 -0.91
N GLN A 164 -22.16 7.04 -1.45
CA GLN A 164 -22.19 7.26 -2.89
C GLN A 164 -20.75 7.40 -3.44
N LEU A 165 -19.90 8.17 -2.78
CA LEU A 165 -18.49 8.32 -3.15
C LEU A 165 -17.75 6.97 -3.13
N LEU A 166 -17.98 6.14 -2.11
CA LEU A 166 -17.41 4.79 -2.05
C LEU A 166 -17.87 3.93 -3.23
N LYS A 167 -19.17 3.94 -3.57
CA LYS A 167 -19.72 3.18 -4.70
C LYS A 167 -19.14 3.63 -6.04
N VAL A 168 -18.98 4.94 -6.25
CA VAL A 168 -18.35 5.48 -7.46
C VAL A 168 -16.92 4.97 -7.58
N ASN A 169 -16.14 5.06 -6.49
CA ASN A 169 -14.76 4.55 -6.43
C ASN A 169 -14.63 3.03 -6.62
N GLN A 170 -15.68 2.26 -6.34
CA GLN A 170 -15.70 0.80 -6.57
C GLN A 170 -16.10 0.41 -8.00
N ASN A 171 -16.99 1.17 -8.63
CA ASN A 171 -17.65 0.78 -9.88
C ASN A 171 -17.05 1.45 -11.13
N GLU A 172 -16.54 2.67 -11.01
CA GLU A 172 -15.81 3.28 -12.11
C GLU A 172 -14.47 2.54 -12.25
N LYS A 173 -14.23 1.92 -13.41
CA LYS A 173 -12.98 1.20 -13.73
C LYS A 173 -11.81 2.05 -13.22
N PRO A 174 -10.90 1.54 -12.38
CA PRO A 174 -10.07 2.45 -11.64
C PRO A 174 -9.11 3.15 -12.61
N LYS A 175 -9.35 4.43 -12.83
CA LYS A 175 -8.31 5.40 -13.20
C LYS A 175 -7.32 5.57 -12.03
N TYR A 176 -7.64 4.99 -10.85
CA TYR A 176 -7.02 5.21 -9.56
C TYR A 176 -6.58 3.91 -8.90
N ILE A 177 -5.45 3.95 -8.21
CA ILE A 177 -4.89 2.88 -7.39
C ILE A 177 -4.62 3.53 -6.03
N PRO A 178 -4.86 2.88 -4.88
CA PRO A 178 -5.24 1.47 -4.64
C PRO A 178 -6.65 1.01 -5.05
N LYS A 179 -6.82 -0.29 -5.29
CA LYS A 179 -8.13 -0.96 -5.54
C LYS A 179 -8.74 -1.49 -4.24
N TRP A 180 -10.00 -1.93 -4.28
CA TRP A 180 -10.68 -2.56 -3.13
C TRP A 180 -10.49 -4.08 -3.11
N PHE A 181 -10.15 -4.64 -1.96
CA PHE A 181 -9.91 -6.08 -1.81
C PHE A 181 -11.21 -6.89 -1.92
N PHE A 182 -12.27 -6.39 -1.27
CA PHE A 182 -13.62 -6.95 -1.26
C PHE A 182 -14.63 -5.92 -1.77
N GLN A 183 -15.69 -6.38 -2.42
CA GLN A 183 -16.82 -5.50 -2.81
C GLN A 183 -17.61 -5.03 -1.59
N GLU A 184 -17.83 -5.92 -0.62
CA GLU A 184 -18.41 -5.58 0.67
C GLU A 184 -17.32 -5.08 1.63
N VAL A 185 -17.15 -3.77 1.66
CA VAL A 185 -16.11 -3.08 2.44
C VAL A 185 -16.57 -2.87 3.88
N LEU A 186 -15.71 -3.19 4.84
CA LEU A 186 -15.90 -2.80 6.24
C LEU A 186 -15.85 -1.27 6.35
N LYS A 187 -16.90 -0.66 6.89
CA LYS A 187 -16.97 0.78 7.15
C LYS A 187 -16.79 1.02 8.64
N TYR A 188 -15.93 1.96 9.00
CA TYR A 188 -15.72 2.38 10.37
C TYR A 188 -16.04 3.87 10.51
N TYR A 189 -17.04 4.18 11.32
CA TYR A 189 -17.66 5.49 11.41
C TYR A 189 -16.99 6.30 12.53
N VAL A 190 -16.37 7.42 12.19
CA VAL A 190 -15.67 8.29 13.14
C VAL A 190 -16.36 9.64 13.15
N ILE A 191 -16.94 10.01 14.29
CA ILE A 191 -17.40 11.37 14.55
C ILE A 191 -16.23 12.14 15.15
N ILE A 192 -15.80 13.21 14.51
CA ILE A 192 -14.84 14.17 15.05
C ILE A 192 -15.63 15.27 15.75
N HIS A 193 -15.31 15.49 17.02
CA HIS A 193 -15.82 16.61 17.79
C HIS A 193 -14.67 17.55 18.16
N ASP A 194 -14.80 18.81 17.75
CA ASP A 194 -13.89 19.88 18.14
C ASP A 194 -14.26 20.37 19.54
N ASN A 195 -13.41 20.12 20.52
CA ASN A 195 -13.66 20.46 21.92
C ASN A 195 -13.63 21.98 22.18
N PHE A 196 -13.07 22.78 21.28
CA PHE A 196 -12.95 24.23 21.45
C PHE A 196 -14.13 24.97 20.81
N ASP A 197 -14.47 24.64 19.56
CA ASP A 197 -15.51 25.35 18.79
C ASP A 197 -16.84 24.57 18.66
N GLY A 198 -16.87 23.28 19.01
CA GLY A 198 -18.02 22.40 18.79
C GLY A 198 -19.08 22.45 19.89
N ASP A 199 -20.35 22.29 19.51
CA ASP A 199 -21.44 22.06 20.46
C ASP A 199 -21.44 20.59 20.92
N SER A 200 -21.32 20.39 22.23
CA SER A 200 -21.23 19.05 22.85
C SER A 200 -22.59 18.45 23.20
N ALA A 201 -23.69 19.21 23.08
CA ALA A 201 -25.00 18.83 23.62
C ALA A 201 -25.58 17.53 23.05
N ASN A 202 -25.34 17.25 21.75
CA ASN A 202 -25.97 16.11 21.05
C ASN A 202 -25.00 14.98 20.66
N VAL A 203 -23.69 15.20 20.80
CA VAL A 203 -22.65 14.29 20.30
C VAL A 203 -22.76 12.87 20.88
N SER A 204 -23.10 12.76 22.16
CA SER A 204 -23.28 11.45 22.81
C SER A 204 -24.50 10.70 22.25
N LYS A 205 -25.61 11.40 21.97
CA LYS A 205 -26.83 10.80 21.40
C LYS A 205 -26.61 10.37 19.95
N GLU A 206 -25.89 11.18 19.19
CA GLU A 206 -25.49 10.89 17.82
C GLU A 206 -24.62 9.63 17.74
N LEU A 207 -23.66 9.50 18.66
CA LEU A 207 -22.85 8.29 18.76
C LEU A 207 -23.69 7.05 19.10
N GLU A 208 -24.62 7.16 20.05
CA GLU A 208 -25.54 6.07 20.41
C GLU A 208 -26.38 5.63 19.21
N TYR A 209 -26.94 6.59 18.47
CA TYR A 209 -27.68 6.33 17.23
C TYR A 209 -26.85 5.56 16.19
N LEU A 210 -25.59 5.97 15.96
CA LEU A 210 -24.71 5.25 15.03
C LEU A 210 -24.38 3.84 15.52
N LYS A 211 -24.15 3.66 16.83
CA LYS A 211 -23.87 2.35 17.42
C LYS A 211 -25.05 1.39 17.29
N GLU A 212 -26.27 1.89 17.43
CA GLU A 212 -27.49 1.10 17.20
C GLU A 212 -27.66 0.72 15.73
N THR A 213 -27.33 1.65 14.81
CA THR A 213 -27.56 1.46 13.37
C THR A 213 -26.48 0.61 12.69
N TYR A 214 -25.20 0.85 13.01
CA TYR A 214 -24.04 0.28 12.31
C TYR A 214 -23.19 -0.65 13.18
N GLY A 215 -23.54 -0.78 14.46
CA GLY A 215 -22.92 -1.69 15.41
C GLY A 215 -21.88 -1.00 16.30
N VAL A 216 -21.90 -1.36 17.59
CA VAL A 216 -21.06 -0.75 18.64
C VAL A 216 -19.56 -0.80 18.32
N SER A 217 -19.10 -1.89 17.70
CA SER A 217 -17.68 -2.08 17.38
C SER A 217 -17.22 -1.31 16.14
N ASN A 218 -18.11 -0.65 15.39
CA ASN A 218 -17.80 0.02 14.13
C ASN A 218 -17.87 1.55 14.23
N CYS A 219 -18.06 2.10 15.44
CA CYS A 219 -18.26 3.53 15.65
C CYS A 219 -17.32 4.08 16.72
N PHE A 220 -16.76 5.25 16.48
CA PHE A 220 -15.88 5.94 17.43
C PHE A 220 -16.17 7.44 17.46
N LEU A 221 -16.05 8.04 18.64
CA LEU A 221 -16.11 9.48 18.83
C LEU A 221 -14.71 9.99 19.15
N LEU A 222 -14.11 10.70 18.20
CA LEU A 222 -12.83 11.36 18.36
C LEU A 222 -13.05 12.79 18.86
N ARG A 223 -12.85 12.99 20.16
CA ARG A 223 -12.77 14.34 20.75
C ARG A 223 -11.34 14.85 20.61
N MET A 224 -11.18 16.03 20.04
CA MET A 224 -9.88 16.62 19.75
C MET A 224 -9.94 18.15 19.74
N ASN A 225 -8.79 18.80 19.54
CA ASN A 225 -8.65 20.26 19.54
C ASN A 225 -8.95 20.89 20.90
N SER A 226 -8.44 20.32 21.99
CA SER A 226 -8.63 20.89 23.33
C SER A 226 -7.75 22.11 23.64
N ARG A 227 -6.82 22.49 22.76
CA ARG A 227 -6.01 23.71 22.91
C ARG A 227 -6.54 24.84 22.01
N PRO A 228 -6.47 26.11 22.46
CA PRO A 228 -6.84 27.24 21.64
C PRO A 228 -5.88 27.39 20.44
N PRO A 229 -6.38 27.80 19.27
CA PRO A 229 -5.54 28.02 18.09
C PRO A 229 -4.49 29.12 18.36
N GLY A 230 -3.27 28.92 17.85
CA GLY A 230 -2.19 29.92 17.90
C GLY A 230 -1.27 29.86 19.12
N GLN A 231 -1.51 28.99 20.10
CA GLN A 231 -0.54 28.72 21.18
C GLN A 231 0.48 27.67 20.72
N ILE A 232 1.60 28.12 20.18
CA ILE A 232 2.71 27.25 19.77
C ILE A 232 3.51 26.85 21.02
N ASN A 233 3.60 25.55 21.30
CA ASN A 233 4.56 25.03 22.27
C ASN A 233 5.75 24.45 21.50
N GLU A 234 6.81 25.25 21.34
CA GLU A 234 8.03 24.90 20.58
C GLU A 234 8.81 23.72 21.18
N GLN A 235 8.45 23.23 22.37
CA GLN A 235 9.18 22.20 23.10
C GLN A 235 8.69 20.76 22.84
N LEU A 236 7.59 20.56 22.13
CA LEU A 236 7.09 19.21 21.83
C LEU A 236 7.68 18.71 20.50
N PRO A 237 8.15 17.44 20.44
CA PRO A 237 8.58 16.86 19.18
C PRO A 237 7.41 16.82 18.19
N ASP A 238 7.67 17.06 16.91
CA ASP A 238 6.69 16.92 15.83
C ASP A 238 6.73 15.49 15.29
N PRO A 239 5.85 14.57 15.76
CA PRO A 239 5.83 13.19 15.30
C PRO A 239 5.40 13.07 13.83
N TRP A 240 4.75 14.09 13.26
CA TRP A 240 4.22 14.07 11.90
C TRP A 240 5.29 14.41 10.86
N SER A 241 6.27 15.25 11.19
CA SER A 241 7.34 15.68 10.29
C SER A 241 7.96 14.54 9.46
N GLN A 242 8.25 13.39 10.08
CA GLN A 242 8.83 12.21 9.40
C GLN A 242 7.90 11.55 8.37
N PHE A 243 6.58 11.73 8.49
CA PHE A 243 5.57 11.15 7.59
C PHE A 243 5.10 12.14 6.52
N LEU A 244 5.30 13.44 6.76
CA LEU A 244 4.95 14.51 5.82
C LEU A 244 6.05 14.73 4.77
N THR A 245 7.30 14.36 5.09
CA THR A 245 8.46 14.46 4.21
C THR A 245 8.41 13.40 3.10
N SER A 246 7.62 13.69 2.07
CA SER A 246 7.65 13.13 0.69
C SER A 246 6.60 13.78 -0.22
N LYS A 247 5.64 14.55 0.32
CA LYS A 247 4.84 15.47 -0.51
C LYS A 247 5.67 16.73 -0.72
N ILE A 248 6.63 16.68 -1.65
CA ILE A 248 7.15 17.93 -2.21
C ILE A 248 5.94 18.73 -2.67
N LYS A 249 5.70 19.88 -2.03
CA LYS A 249 4.61 20.80 -2.38
C LYS A 249 4.85 21.31 -3.79
N TYR A 250 4.37 20.59 -4.79
CA TYR A 250 4.23 21.14 -6.13
C TYR A 250 2.80 21.65 -6.29
N PRO A 251 2.60 22.92 -6.66
CA PRO A 251 1.28 23.38 -7.05
C PRO A 251 0.89 22.64 -8.33
N VAL A 252 -0.03 21.69 -8.22
CA VAL A 252 -0.68 21.10 -9.39
C VAL A 252 -1.53 22.22 -10.00
N LYS A 253 -0.99 22.94 -10.98
CA LYS A 253 -1.84 23.64 -11.95
C LYS A 253 -2.56 22.56 -12.74
N ASN A 254 -3.87 22.46 -12.53
CA ASN A 254 -4.77 21.62 -13.31
C ASN A 254 -4.70 22.01 -14.78
N ASN A 255 -3.78 21.40 -15.54
CA ASN A 255 -3.87 21.34 -16.98
C ASN A 255 -4.27 19.93 -17.35
N VAL A 256 -5.55 19.78 -17.69
CA VAL A 256 -6.09 18.62 -18.38
C VAL A 256 -5.31 18.48 -19.69
N VAL A 257 -4.47 17.47 -19.77
CA VAL A 257 -3.92 17.01 -21.06
C VAL A 257 -4.31 15.55 -21.17
N ASP A 258 -5.12 15.27 -22.18
CA ASP A 258 -5.64 13.95 -22.51
C ASP A 258 -4.52 12.91 -22.57
N SER A 259 -4.62 11.90 -21.70
CA SER A 259 -3.79 10.70 -21.79
C SER A 259 -4.47 9.71 -22.73
N SER A 260 -4.15 9.84 -24.02
CA SER A 260 -4.55 8.90 -25.07
C SER A 260 -3.35 8.34 -25.81
N VAL A 261 -2.35 7.79 -25.11
CA VAL A 261 -1.38 6.87 -25.74
C VAL A 261 -0.92 5.82 -24.74
N ILE A 262 -1.68 4.73 -24.63
CA ILE A 262 -1.14 3.42 -24.30
C ILE A 262 -1.06 2.66 -25.62
N THR A 263 -0.02 1.84 -25.78
CA THR A 263 0.31 0.97 -26.94
C THR A 263 0.82 1.63 -28.22
N HIS A 264 2.16 1.68 -28.36
CA HIS A 264 2.92 1.05 -29.45
C HIS A 264 4.36 1.58 -29.45
N VAL A 265 5.30 0.86 -28.84
CA VAL A 265 6.73 1.08 -29.08
C VAL A 265 7.14 0.09 -30.17
N LYS A 266 7.30 0.60 -31.40
CA LYS A 266 8.06 -0.05 -32.46
C LYS A 266 9.46 0.55 -32.46
N GLU A 267 10.45 -0.33 -32.38
CA GLU A 267 11.87 -0.05 -32.56
C GLU A 267 12.13 0.69 -33.88
N SER A 268 12.99 1.70 -33.84
CA SER A 268 13.93 1.96 -34.94
C SER A 268 15.08 2.84 -34.44
N LEU A 269 16.28 2.26 -34.47
CA LEU A 269 17.57 2.93 -34.27
C LEU A 269 17.87 3.79 -35.50
N GLN A 270 18.32 5.03 -35.30
CA GLN A 270 19.25 5.72 -36.18
C GLN A 270 19.98 6.82 -35.41
N GLU A 271 21.31 6.72 -35.42
CA GLU A 271 22.28 7.61 -34.78
C GLU A 271 22.21 9.04 -35.33
N SER A 272 22.32 10.04 -34.45
CA SER A 272 23.10 11.23 -34.77
C SER A 272 23.54 11.95 -33.49
N ASP A 273 24.86 12.15 -33.41
CA ASP A 273 25.56 12.93 -32.40
C ASP A 273 25.06 14.38 -32.34
N LYS A 274 24.81 14.88 -31.13
CA LYS A 274 24.99 16.31 -30.78
C LYS A 274 25.13 16.48 -29.26
N ILE A 275 26.23 17.11 -28.89
CA ILE A 275 26.66 17.45 -27.53
C ILE A 275 25.85 18.65 -27.05
N GLU A 276 24.95 18.48 -26.10
CA GLU A 276 24.36 19.58 -25.31
C GLU A 276 24.18 19.19 -23.84
N ASN A 277 24.46 20.16 -22.96
CA ASN A 277 24.61 20.08 -21.51
C ASN A 277 23.65 19.13 -20.78
N ARG A 278 24.15 17.98 -20.32
CA ARG A 278 23.43 17.07 -19.41
C ARG A 278 23.65 17.50 -17.96
N LEU A 279 22.58 17.84 -17.25
CA LEU A 279 22.53 17.69 -15.79
C LEU A 279 22.80 16.22 -15.46
N PRO A 280 23.64 15.89 -14.46
CA PRO A 280 23.97 14.51 -14.16
C PRO A 280 22.75 13.81 -13.55
N TYR A 281 22.03 13.05 -14.39
CA TYR A 281 20.98 12.14 -13.95
C TYR A 281 21.57 11.03 -13.08
N HIS A 282 20.88 10.65 -12.00
CA HIS A 282 21.34 9.56 -11.14
C HIS A 282 21.17 8.20 -11.84
N PRO A 283 22.19 7.32 -11.87
CA PRO A 283 22.17 6.03 -12.59
C PRO A 283 21.06 5.05 -12.17
N LEU A 284 20.36 5.30 -11.07
CA LEU A 284 19.25 4.47 -10.55
C LEU A 284 17.87 5.01 -10.92
N SER A 285 17.78 6.05 -11.74
CA SER A 285 16.49 6.48 -12.31
C SER A 285 16.03 5.48 -13.38
N PRO A 286 14.74 5.09 -13.44
CA PRO A 286 14.25 4.19 -14.48
C PRO A 286 14.42 4.82 -15.87
N ASP A 287 15.19 4.16 -16.74
CA ASP A 287 15.44 4.62 -18.10
C ASP A 287 14.15 4.58 -18.94
N THR A 288 13.74 5.75 -19.43
CA THR A 288 12.97 5.86 -20.68
C THR A 288 13.30 7.19 -21.33
N ASP A 289 13.41 7.13 -22.65
CA ASP A 289 14.01 8.06 -23.59
C ASP A 289 13.73 9.56 -23.38
N ASP A 290 14.74 10.33 -23.81
CA ASP A 290 14.86 11.78 -23.89
C ASP A 290 13.54 12.55 -23.93
N LYS A 291 13.26 13.25 -22.83
CA LYS A 291 12.48 14.50 -22.87
C LYS A 291 13.11 15.52 -21.93
N THR A 292 13.64 16.58 -22.52
CA THR A 292 14.07 17.81 -21.87
C THR A 292 12.94 18.40 -21.03
N VAL A 293 13.11 18.49 -19.72
CA VAL A 293 12.22 19.24 -18.83
C VAL A 293 12.94 20.54 -18.49
N SER A 294 12.38 21.68 -18.90
CA SER A 294 12.88 23.00 -18.52
C SER A 294 12.64 23.26 -17.04
N ASP A 295 13.66 23.70 -16.31
CA ASP A 295 13.53 24.22 -14.96
C ASP A 295 12.68 25.48 -14.94
N GLY A 296 11.56 25.42 -14.23
CA GLY A 296 10.87 26.61 -13.75
C GLY A 296 11.50 27.01 -12.42
N ASN A 297 12.29 28.10 -12.43
CA ASN A 297 12.76 28.77 -11.22
C ASN A 297 11.59 28.98 -10.26
N THR A 298 11.67 28.37 -9.07
CA THR A 298 10.81 28.73 -7.94
C THR A 298 11.64 29.60 -7.03
N SER A 299 11.21 30.85 -6.88
CA SER A 299 11.73 31.81 -5.92
C SER A 299 11.52 31.27 -4.51
N ASP A 300 12.60 31.24 -3.72
CA ASP A 300 12.60 30.99 -2.29
C ASP A 300 11.70 32.01 -1.58
N GLU A 301 10.43 31.67 -1.38
CA GLU A 301 9.60 32.33 -0.37
C GLU A 301 9.94 31.73 1.00
N GLN A 302 10.27 32.61 1.94
CA GLN A 302 10.70 32.29 3.30
C GLN A 302 9.76 31.27 3.97
N ASP A 303 10.28 30.07 4.20
CA ASP A 303 9.58 28.96 4.88
C ASP A 303 9.31 29.33 6.34
N SER A 304 8.10 29.82 6.63
CA SER A 304 7.59 29.79 8.00
C SER A 304 7.47 28.32 8.41
N THR A 305 8.20 27.89 9.44
CA THR A 305 8.10 26.53 9.99
C THR A 305 6.65 26.22 10.35
N ILE A 306 5.99 25.39 9.55
CA ILE A 306 4.61 24.98 9.78
C ILE A 306 4.58 24.11 11.03
N VAL A 307 3.82 24.53 12.04
CA VAL A 307 3.62 23.77 13.27
C VAL A 307 2.45 22.81 13.08
N HIS A 308 2.70 21.52 13.20
CA HIS A 308 1.68 20.48 13.15
C HIS A 308 1.09 20.18 14.53
N GLY A 309 -0.19 19.83 14.60
CA GLY A 309 -0.82 19.40 15.86
C GLY A 309 -0.99 20.49 16.92
N CYS A 310 -0.95 21.77 16.54
CA CYS A 310 -0.94 22.90 17.48
C CYS A 310 -2.17 22.98 18.39
N CYS A 311 -3.33 22.49 17.93
CA CYS A 311 -4.56 22.45 18.73
C CYS A 311 -4.69 21.17 19.58
N LEU A 312 -3.81 20.18 19.42
CA LEU A 312 -3.89 18.90 20.12
C LEU A 312 -3.25 18.96 21.50
N SER A 313 -4.01 18.58 22.52
CA SER A 313 -3.52 18.26 23.85
C SER A 313 -2.95 16.83 23.90
N PRO A 314 -2.19 16.46 24.96
CA PRO A 314 -1.74 15.08 25.14
C PRO A 314 -2.90 14.09 25.24
N GLU A 315 -4.02 14.50 25.85
CA GLU A 315 -5.24 13.67 25.92
C GLU A 315 -5.84 13.44 24.52
N ASP A 316 -5.88 14.48 23.67
CA ASP A 316 -6.35 14.33 22.28
C ASP A 316 -5.49 13.32 21.51
N VAL A 317 -4.18 13.31 21.74
CA VAL A 317 -3.27 12.33 21.15
C VAL A 317 -3.57 10.91 21.64
N GLU A 318 -3.88 10.73 22.92
CA GLU A 318 -4.32 9.43 23.45
C GLU A 318 -5.67 8.99 22.85
N GLN A 319 -6.60 9.92 22.60
CA GLN A 319 -7.85 9.61 21.89
C GLN A 319 -7.59 9.15 20.44
N ILE A 320 -6.63 9.76 19.73
CA ILE A 320 -6.22 9.32 18.38
C ILE A 320 -5.62 7.91 18.42
N LYS A 321 -4.74 7.61 19.40
CA LYS A 321 -4.20 6.26 19.57
C LYS A 321 -5.29 5.24 19.89
N LEU A 322 -6.24 5.61 20.75
CA LEU A 322 -7.36 4.77 21.12
C LEU A 322 -8.27 4.47 19.92
N LEU A 323 -8.53 5.45 19.06
CA LEU A 323 -9.27 5.26 17.80
C LEU A 323 -8.64 4.14 16.96
N ILE A 324 -7.33 4.22 16.70
CA ILE A 324 -6.62 3.21 15.90
C ILE A 324 -6.63 1.85 16.59
N HIS A 325 -6.38 1.81 17.89
CA HIS A 325 -6.39 0.58 18.65
C HIS A 325 -7.76 -0.09 18.63
N GLU A 326 -8.85 0.64 18.88
CA GLU A 326 -10.22 0.09 18.83
C GLU A 326 -10.61 -0.33 17.43
N PHE A 327 -10.30 0.46 16.40
CA PHE A 327 -10.53 0.09 15.02
C PHE A 327 -9.86 -1.25 14.67
N CYS A 328 -8.57 -1.39 14.96
CA CYS A 328 -7.82 -2.59 14.65
C CYS A 328 -8.36 -3.82 15.41
N THR A 329 -8.53 -3.69 16.73
CA THR A 329 -8.85 -4.82 17.62
C THR A 329 -10.32 -5.23 17.58
N ARG A 330 -11.25 -4.27 17.45
CA ARG A 330 -12.69 -4.52 17.57
C ARG A 330 -13.41 -4.63 16.22
N ALA A 331 -12.83 -4.06 15.15
CA ALA A 331 -13.45 -4.06 13.82
C ALA A 331 -12.62 -4.79 12.77
N LEU A 332 -11.39 -4.33 12.51
CA LEU A 332 -10.59 -4.80 11.37
C LEU A 332 -10.18 -6.27 11.52
N VAL A 333 -9.56 -6.65 12.64
CA VAL A 333 -9.10 -8.03 12.87
C VAL A 333 -10.28 -9.02 12.85
N PRO A 334 -11.41 -8.79 13.57
CA PRO A 334 -12.58 -9.67 13.48
C PRO A 334 -13.22 -9.72 12.08
N TYR A 335 -13.18 -8.63 11.30
CA TYR A 335 -13.63 -8.64 9.91
C TYR A 335 -12.73 -9.50 9.04
N VAL A 336 -11.41 -9.35 9.17
CA VAL A 336 -10.41 -10.12 8.42
C VAL A 336 -10.50 -11.60 8.77
N GLU A 337 -10.61 -11.95 10.05
CA GLU A 337 -10.84 -13.32 10.51
C GLU A 337 -12.04 -13.96 9.81
N ARG A 338 -13.18 -13.25 9.75
CA ARG A 338 -14.37 -13.72 9.03
C ARG A 338 -14.10 -13.90 7.53
N LYS A 339 -13.38 -12.97 6.89
CA LYS A 339 -13.05 -13.04 5.46
C LYS A 339 -12.06 -14.16 5.13
N ILE A 340 -11.06 -14.41 5.97
CA ILE A 340 -10.14 -15.56 5.87
C ILE A 340 -10.94 -16.86 5.93
N ASN A 341 -11.81 -17.00 6.93
CA ASN A 341 -12.65 -18.18 7.10
C ASN A 341 -13.62 -18.39 5.92
N GLN A 342 -14.19 -17.31 5.37
CA GLN A 342 -15.04 -17.37 4.18
C GLN A 342 -14.26 -17.87 2.95
N LEU A 343 -13.07 -17.33 2.69
CA LEU A 343 -12.24 -17.73 1.56
C LEU A 343 -11.78 -19.20 1.68
N GLN A 344 -11.43 -19.65 2.88
CA GLN A 344 -11.05 -21.05 3.13
C GLN A 344 -12.21 -22.04 2.92
N GLN A 345 -13.44 -21.68 3.31
CA GLN A 345 -14.62 -22.52 3.10
C GLN A 345 -14.90 -22.79 1.62
N VAL A 346 -14.73 -21.78 0.76
CA VAL A 346 -14.90 -21.93 -0.69
C VAL A 346 -13.97 -23.03 -1.24
N PHE A 347 -12.75 -23.13 -0.71
CA PHE A 347 -11.79 -24.16 -1.11
C PHE A 347 -12.14 -25.56 -0.58
N VAL A 348 -12.49 -25.70 0.69
CA VAL A 348 -12.87 -27.00 1.28
C VAL A 348 -14.09 -27.60 0.57
N ASN A 349 -15.10 -26.76 0.28
CA ASN A 349 -16.29 -27.19 -0.42
C ASN A 349 -15.99 -27.63 -1.87
N LYS A 350 -14.99 -27.02 -2.52
CA LYS A 350 -14.49 -27.47 -3.82
C LYS A 350 -13.81 -28.83 -3.71
N SER A 351 -12.99 -29.07 -2.68
CA SER A 351 -12.33 -30.38 -2.44
C SER A 351 -13.32 -31.51 -2.17
N LEU A 352 -14.49 -31.22 -1.59
CA LEU A 352 -15.55 -32.21 -1.32
C LEU A 352 -16.47 -32.46 -2.52
N THR A 353 -16.56 -31.52 -3.46
CA THR A 353 -17.37 -31.64 -4.69
C THR A 353 -16.55 -32.03 -5.92
N SER A 354 -15.21 -32.01 -5.82
CA SER A 354 -14.28 -32.34 -6.92
C SER A 354 -14.03 -33.83 -7.15
N SER A 355 -14.71 -34.75 -6.46
CA SER A 355 -14.74 -36.16 -6.90
C SER A 355 -15.73 -36.41 -8.06
N THR A 356 -16.48 -35.39 -8.49
CA THR A 356 -17.47 -35.49 -9.57
C THR A 356 -17.55 -34.23 -10.41
N PHE A 357 -16.48 -33.94 -11.17
CA PHE A 357 -16.66 -33.27 -12.45
C PHE A 357 -15.94 -34.09 -13.50
N LEU A 358 -16.70 -34.97 -14.15
CA LEU A 358 -16.41 -35.41 -15.51
C LEU A 358 -16.34 -34.13 -16.35
N SER A 359 -15.13 -33.64 -16.57
CA SER A 359 -14.80 -32.73 -17.66
C SER A 359 -15.43 -33.32 -18.93
N ASP A 360 -16.43 -32.64 -19.50
CA ASP A 360 -17.09 -33.08 -20.73
C ASP A 360 -16.01 -33.32 -21.81
N PRO A 361 -15.75 -34.58 -22.22
CA PRO A 361 -14.69 -34.88 -23.18
C PRO A 361 -15.03 -34.41 -24.59
N ARG A 362 -16.21 -33.81 -24.81
CA ARG A 362 -16.66 -33.32 -26.12
C ARG A 362 -16.14 -31.95 -26.52
N LYS A 363 -15.31 -31.30 -25.69
CA LYS A 363 -14.54 -30.12 -26.10
C LYS A 363 -13.08 -30.42 -26.48
N TRP A 364 -12.65 -31.68 -26.48
CA TRP A 364 -11.25 -32.07 -26.77
C TRP A 364 -10.93 -32.30 -28.26
N PHE A 365 -11.88 -32.18 -29.19
CA PHE A 365 -11.58 -32.34 -30.63
C PHE A 365 -12.13 -31.19 -31.48
N LYS A 366 -11.53 -30.00 -31.31
CA LYS A 366 -11.30 -29.11 -32.46
C LYS A 366 -9.80 -28.93 -32.62
N SER A 367 -9.22 -29.89 -33.33
CA SER A 367 -7.92 -29.74 -33.99
C SER A 367 -8.05 -28.65 -35.05
N THR A 368 -7.67 -27.42 -34.70
CA THR A 368 -7.23 -26.43 -35.67
C THR A 368 -5.71 -26.51 -35.74
N LYS A 369 -5.22 -26.86 -36.93
CA LYS A 369 -3.81 -26.92 -37.31
C LYS A 369 -2.99 -25.74 -36.75
N PRO A 370 -1.69 -25.91 -36.46
CA PRO A 370 -0.84 -24.80 -36.05
C PRO A 370 -0.64 -23.87 -37.24
N SER A 371 -1.39 -22.77 -37.26
CA SER A 371 -0.99 -21.59 -38.02
C SER A 371 0.15 -20.94 -37.25
N LYS A 372 1.35 -20.98 -37.84
CA LYS A 372 2.45 -20.12 -37.43
C LYS A 372 2.04 -18.67 -37.71
N SER A 373 1.37 -18.03 -36.77
CA SER A 373 1.30 -16.57 -36.69
C SER A 373 2.16 -16.11 -35.53
N ASN A 374 3.33 -15.56 -35.85
CA ASN A 374 4.09 -14.73 -34.93
C ASN A 374 3.21 -13.53 -34.50
N THR A 375 3.47 -13.02 -33.30
CA THR A 375 2.97 -11.75 -32.72
C THR A 375 1.53 -11.72 -32.17
N ALA A 376 1.36 -12.20 -30.93
CA ALA A 376 0.67 -11.52 -29.83
C ALA A 376 0.63 -12.49 -28.64
N THR A 377 1.30 -12.17 -27.52
CA THR A 377 1.11 -12.88 -26.26
C THR A 377 -0.30 -12.54 -25.76
N ASP A 378 -1.27 -13.40 -26.05
CA ASP A 378 -2.63 -13.28 -25.50
C ASP A 378 -2.51 -13.44 -23.98
N VAL A 379 -2.58 -12.33 -23.24
CA VAL A 379 -2.38 -12.33 -21.79
C VAL A 379 -3.57 -13.05 -21.17
N PHE A 380 -3.34 -14.23 -20.62
CA PHE A 380 -4.35 -14.98 -19.89
C PHE A 380 -4.78 -14.17 -18.64
N ILE A 381 -6.07 -13.83 -18.55
CA ILE A 381 -6.63 -13.05 -17.43
C ILE A 381 -7.68 -13.90 -16.71
N TYR A 382 -7.44 -14.12 -15.42
CA TYR A 382 -8.40 -14.80 -14.54
C TYR A 382 -9.59 -13.92 -14.23
N LYS A 383 -10.78 -14.53 -14.09
CA LYS A 383 -11.94 -13.83 -13.53
C LYS A 383 -11.70 -13.53 -12.04
N PRO A 384 -12.10 -12.36 -11.51
CA PRO A 384 -11.82 -11.96 -10.11
C PRO A 384 -12.33 -12.92 -9.02
N ASP A 385 -13.33 -13.74 -9.35
CA ASP A 385 -13.99 -14.74 -8.50
C ASP A 385 -13.51 -16.18 -8.79
N SER A 386 -12.54 -16.36 -9.68
CA SER A 386 -11.95 -17.66 -9.96
C SER A 386 -11.30 -18.26 -8.70
N PRO A 387 -11.41 -19.58 -8.48
CA PRO A 387 -10.87 -20.22 -7.29
C PRO A 387 -9.35 -20.03 -7.14
N GLU A 388 -8.62 -19.92 -8.25
CA GLU A 388 -7.19 -19.64 -8.28
C GLU A 388 -6.87 -18.25 -7.71
N LEU A 389 -7.65 -17.22 -8.11
CA LEU A 389 -7.51 -15.87 -7.54
C LEU A 389 -8.07 -15.75 -6.13
N LEU A 390 -9.12 -16.49 -5.77
CA LEU A 390 -9.60 -16.54 -4.38
C LEU A 390 -8.54 -17.14 -3.45
N MET A 391 -7.81 -18.16 -3.91
CA MET A 391 -6.68 -18.72 -3.17
C MET A 391 -5.51 -17.72 -3.06
N ARG A 392 -5.21 -16.98 -4.14
CA ARG A 392 -4.24 -15.88 -4.09
C ARG A 392 -4.63 -14.81 -3.07
N LYS A 393 -5.90 -14.39 -3.05
CA LYS A 393 -6.45 -13.45 -2.05
C LYS A 393 -6.33 -14.00 -0.63
N LEU A 394 -6.64 -15.27 -0.41
CA LEU A 394 -6.45 -15.89 0.91
C LEU A 394 -4.99 -15.79 1.37
N GLY A 395 -4.04 -16.10 0.47
CA GLY A 395 -2.62 -15.96 0.74
C GLY A 395 -2.24 -14.53 1.13
N ASP A 396 -2.65 -13.54 0.34
CA ASP A 396 -2.34 -12.12 0.58
C ASP A 396 -2.92 -11.63 1.91
N LEU A 397 -4.14 -12.05 2.25
CA LEU A 397 -4.78 -11.67 3.51
C LEU A 397 -4.10 -12.33 4.72
N CYS A 398 -3.76 -13.62 4.64
CA CYS A 398 -2.98 -14.30 5.67
C CYS A 398 -1.60 -13.68 5.87
N PHE A 399 -0.94 -13.28 4.77
CA PHE A 399 0.38 -12.66 4.80
C PHE A 399 0.36 -11.31 5.54
N MET A 400 -0.58 -10.43 5.17
CA MET A 400 -0.75 -9.12 5.79
C MET A 400 -1.07 -9.19 7.29
N PHE A 401 -1.66 -10.30 7.75
CA PHE A 401 -2.04 -10.53 9.14
C PHE A 401 -1.16 -11.60 9.83
N GLY A 402 0.06 -11.81 9.35
CA GLY A 402 1.07 -12.58 10.09
C GLY A 402 0.90 -14.10 10.11
N ASN A 403 -0.13 -14.66 9.47
CA ASN A 403 -0.25 -16.11 9.27
C ASN A 403 0.59 -16.57 8.07
N TYR A 404 1.92 -16.48 8.20
CA TYR A 404 2.85 -16.79 7.12
C TYR A 404 2.81 -18.25 6.69
N SER A 405 2.57 -19.18 7.61
CA SER A 405 2.41 -20.61 7.29
C SER A 405 1.16 -20.87 6.45
N GLY A 406 0.02 -20.26 6.82
CA GLY A 406 -1.21 -20.31 6.04
C GLY A 406 -1.08 -19.63 4.67
N ALA A 407 -0.37 -18.49 4.62
CA ALA A 407 -0.08 -17.79 3.38
C ALA A 407 0.78 -18.64 2.43
N MET A 408 1.86 -19.24 2.95
CA MET A 408 2.75 -20.13 2.21
C MET A 408 1.97 -21.29 1.57
N GLN A 409 1.06 -21.93 2.32
CA GLN A 409 0.22 -23.01 1.78
C GLN A 409 -0.67 -22.51 0.64
N ALA A 410 -1.36 -21.38 0.84
CA ALA A 410 -2.23 -20.79 -0.18
C ALA A 410 -1.47 -20.45 -1.48
N TYR A 411 -0.29 -19.84 -1.37
CA TYR A 411 0.56 -19.54 -2.52
C TYR A 411 1.11 -20.78 -3.21
N SER A 412 1.39 -21.84 -2.46
CA SER A 412 1.81 -23.11 -3.06
C SER A 412 0.70 -23.76 -3.91
N TYR A 413 -0.57 -23.58 -3.54
CA TYR A 413 -1.69 -24.04 -4.37
C TYR A 413 -1.85 -23.16 -5.61
N SER A 414 -1.95 -21.85 -5.44
CA SER A 414 -2.21 -20.94 -6.57
C SER A 414 -1.08 -20.95 -7.60
N ARG A 415 0.19 -21.02 -7.19
CA ARG A 415 1.32 -21.12 -8.15
C ARG A 415 1.21 -22.35 -9.04
N ASN A 416 0.80 -23.51 -8.51
CA ASN A 416 0.69 -24.73 -9.29
C ASN A 416 -0.44 -24.65 -10.32
N ASP A 417 -1.57 -24.03 -9.93
CA ASP A 417 -2.69 -23.78 -10.86
C ASP A 417 -2.29 -22.79 -11.95
N PHE A 418 -1.63 -21.67 -11.60
CA PHE A 418 -1.15 -20.68 -12.56
C PHE A 418 -0.14 -21.25 -13.54
N LEU A 419 0.78 -22.10 -13.07
CA LEU A 419 1.76 -22.77 -13.91
C LEU A 419 1.10 -23.74 -14.89
N ARG A 420 0.13 -24.55 -14.40
CA ARG A 420 -0.63 -25.49 -15.24
C ARG A 420 -1.35 -24.77 -16.38
N ASP A 421 -1.89 -23.58 -16.09
CA ASP A 421 -2.68 -22.81 -17.06
C ASP A 421 -1.80 -21.90 -17.94
N GLY A 422 -0.48 -21.89 -17.75
CA GLY A 422 0.47 -21.05 -18.51
C GLY A 422 0.38 -19.55 -18.17
N ALA A 423 -0.24 -19.19 -17.05
CA ALA A 423 -0.39 -17.81 -16.58
C ALA A 423 0.88 -17.34 -15.85
N LEU A 424 1.99 -17.24 -16.59
CA LEU A 424 3.34 -17.12 -16.02
C LEU A 424 3.58 -15.85 -15.16
N LEU A 425 2.87 -14.76 -15.45
CA LEU A 425 2.94 -13.57 -14.61
C LEU A 425 2.32 -13.82 -13.22
N TYR A 426 1.15 -14.47 -13.18
CA TYR A 426 0.48 -14.84 -11.94
C TYR A 426 1.31 -15.87 -11.16
N TYR A 427 1.94 -16.80 -11.88
CA TYR A 427 2.88 -17.77 -11.32
C TYR A 427 4.06 -17.07 -10.63
N ALA A 428 4.75 -16.15 -11.32
CA ALA A 428 5.92 -15.48 -10.79
C ALA A 428 5.61 -14.74 -9.47
N GLY A 429 4.51 -13.98 -9.42
CA GLY A 429 4.06 -13.30 -8.19
C GLY A 429 3.57 -14.25 -7.08
N ALA A 430 3.03 -15.42 -7.45
CA ALA A 430 2.71 -16.47 -6.48
C ALA A 430 3.96 -17.11 -5.88
N VAL A 431 4.98 -17.37 -6.68
CA VAL A 431 6.26 -17.91 -6.22
C VAL A 431 6.98 -16.91 -5.32
N GLU A 432 7.00 -15.62 -5.68
CA GLU A 432 7.60 -14.56 -4.86
C GLU A 432 6.99 -14.53 -3.46
N MET A 433 5.67 -14.46 -3.36
CA MET A 433 5.00 -14.44 -2.06
C MET A 433 5.11 -15.76 -1.30
N TYR A 434 5.18 -16.91 -2.00
CA TYR A 434 5.48 -18.20 -1.37
C TYR A 434 6.84 -18.17 -0.66
N ILE A 435 7.87 -17.63 -1.32
CA ILE A 435 9.23 -17.50 -0.79
C ILE A 435 9.27 -16.55 0.41
N LEU A 436 8.65 -15.37 0.28
CA LEU A 436 8.59 -14.41 1.38
C LEU A 436 7.85 -15.00 2.59
N SER A 437 6.78 -15.75 2.36
CA SER A 437 6.04 -16.44 3.42
C SER A 437 6.89 -17.52 4.10
N ALA A 438 7.62 -18.34 3.32
CA ALA A 438 8.51 -19.36 3.84
C ALA A 438 9.64 -18.75 4.69
N PHE A 439 10.22 -17.64 4.22
CA PHE A 439 11.25 -16.91 4.96
C PHE A 439 10.73 -16.38 6.30
N LEU A 440 9.55 -15.74 6.31
CA LEU A 440 8.94 -15.22 7.54
C LEU A 440 8.43 -16.32 8.47
N ALA A 441 8.06 -17.48 7.93
CA ALA A 441 7.72 -18.69 8.70
C ALA A 441 8.96 -19.45 9.23
N SER A 442 10.18 -18.96 8.94
CA SER A 442 11.45 -19.59 9.34
C SER A 442 11.66 -21.00 8.77
N GLU A 443 11.17 -21.27 7.56
CA GLU A 443 11.40 -22.51 6.83
C GLU A 443 12.87 -22.64 6.35
N PRO A 444 13.40 -23.87 6.18
CA PRO A 444 14.79 -24.07 5.79
C PRO A 444 15.09 -23.55 4.37
N PRO A 445 16.16 -22.77 4.19
CA PRO A 445 16.34 -21.94 3.00
C PRO A 445 16.68 -22.69 1.71
N ARG A 446 17.11 -23.96 1.80
CA ARG A 446 17.56 -24.74 0.63
C ARG A 446 16.49 -24.94 -0.44
N LYS A 447 15.21 -25.01 -0.05
CA LYS A 447 14.09 -25.10 -1.02
C LYS A 447 13.71 -23.72 -1.59
N VAL A 448 13.93 -22.67 -0.80
CA VAL A 448 13.46 -21.30 -1.09
C VAL A 448 14.36 -20.59 -2.13
N PHE A 449 15.69 -20.79 -2.06
CA PHE A 449 16.62 -20.12 -2.98
C PHE A 449 16.44 -20.50 -4.45
N ARG A 450 16.15 -21.77 -4.75
CA ARG A 450 15.94 -22.22 -6.13
C ARG A 450 14.66 -21.62 -6.72
N ASP A 451 13.58 -21.61 -5.95
CA ASP A 451 12.30 -21.05 -6.37
C ASP A 451 12.42 -19.52 -6.61
N MET A 452 13.31 -18.84 -5.87
CA MET A 452 13.56 -17.39 -6.06
C MET A 452 14.18 -17.07 -7.41
N GLU A 453 15.24 -17.77 -7.79
CA GLU A 453 15.89 -17.54 -9.09
C GLU A 453 14.92 -17.84 -10.25
N GLU A 454 14.06 -18.85 -10.10
CA GLU A 454 13.02 -19.17 -11.07
C GLU A 454 11.98 -18.06 -11.23
N SER A 455 11.48 -17.48 -10.13
CA SER A 455 10.54 -16.35 -10.17
C SER A 455 11.13 -15.14 -10.90
N ILE A 456 12.39 -14.79 -10.57
CA ILE A 456 13.10 -13.67 -11.20
C ILE A 456 13.27 -13.88 -12.70
N ARG A 457 13.75 -15.06 -13.12
CA ARG A 457 13.89 -15.40 -14.54
C ARG A 457 12.54 -15.38 -15.27
N THR A 458 11.47 -15.82 -14.61
CA THR A 458 10.13 -15.78 -15.20
C THR A 458 9.68 -14.35 -15.49
N TYR A 459 9.86 -13.43 -14.53
CA TYR A 459 9.56 -12.01 -14.73
C TYR A 459 10.40 -11.38 -15.86
N LEU A 460 11.71 -11.67 -15.89
CA LEU A 460 12.65 -11.06 -16.84
C LEU A 460 12.50 -11.64 -18.25
N ASP A 461 12.66 -12.95 -18.38
CA ASP A 461 12.85 -13.60 -19.68
C ASP A 461 11.51 -13.88 -20.37
N THR A 462 10.47 -14.15 -19.58
CA THR A 462 9.18 -14.58 -20.13
C THR A 462 8.13 -13.47 -20.09
N CYS A 463 7.92 -12.84 -18.94
CA CYS A 463 6.94 -11.77 -18.81
C CYS A 463 7.45 -10.43 -19.36
N LYS A 464 8.78 -10.26 -19.49
CA LYS A 464 9.44 -9.03 -19.96
C LYS A 464 9.02 -7.79 -19.17
N ILE A 465 8.79 -7.95 -17.87
CA ILE A 465 8.45 -6.84 -16.97
C ILE A 465 9.73 -6.32 -16.33
N TYR A 466 10.35 -5.36 -17.00
CA TYR A 466 11.63 -4.77 -16.57
C TYR A 466 11.50 -3.79 -15.39
N ILE A 467 10.29 -3.41 -14.98
CA ILE A 467 10.09 -2.61 -13.75
C ILE A 467 10.63 -3.36 -12.52
N PHE A 468 10.68 -4.69 -12.57
CA PHE A 468 11.31 -5.54 -11.55
C PHE A 468 12.84 -5.64 -11.66
N GLN A 469 13.48 -5.10 -12.72
CA GLN A 469 14.95 -4.97 -12.76
C GLN A 469 15.46 -4.17 -11.56
N ASN A 470 14.71 -3.17 -11.08
CA ASN A 470 15.17 -2.29 -10.00
C ASN A 470 14.70 -2.72 -8.60
N ALA A 471 13.56 -3.44 -8.52
CA ALA A 471 13.03 -3.94 -7.25
C ALA A 471 13.86 -5.11 -6.69
N THR A 472 14.36 -5.96 -7.58
CA THR A 472 15.04 -7.21 -7.19
C THR A 472 16.56 -7.07 -7.06
N VAL A 473 17.14 -5.98 -7.58
CA VAL A 473 18.58 -5.66 -7.44
C VAL A 473 18.92 -5.12 -6.04
N CYS A 474 17.93 -4.96 -5.16
CA CYS A 474 18.10 -4.40 -3.81
C CYS A 474 18.21 -5.44 -2.68
N ASN A 475 18.56 -6.70 -2.97
CA ASN A 475 18.91 -7.71 -1.96
C ASN A 475 20.39 -8.07 -1.99
#